data_AF-A0A316BER1-F1
#
_entry.id   AF-A0A316BER1-F1
#
_cell.length_a   1.000
_cell.length_b   1.000
_cell.length_c   1.000
_cell.angle_alpha   90.00
_cell.angle_beta   90.00
_cell.angle_gamma   90.00
#
_symmetry.space_group_name_H-M   'P 1'
#
loop_
_entity.id
_entity.type
_entity.pdbx_description
1 polymer ?
#
loop_
_entity_poly.entity_id
_entity_poly.type
_entity_poly.pdbx_seq_one_letter_code
_entity_poly.pdbx_strand_id
1 'polypeptide(L)'
;MMTHTQLKQLITEAVLLFILSVALVIGGYFISSENANKRMQSLYHSRFDVVMEAATYEKVNSKALNSYPEIKGFYIGYDADGTPTGYVLDLTVKSLYGQDLSMLVSLDYENTRIKGLSLNKNEEDNAFVISDSDMDLIKDKLIGKQIPVAFVKEEQKTDDNNNEKITVPGLNDGVYYAQRLYDDRNRYIDYVEMEIKNGVITKVKWDAFSTDKTNQDRSEASLKGAYVISGLDWATQSYNVCHALLECQDPDRLAMKSDGTTDIVKGVTCDIRPFVELAMECIENSRAGYDKDKYMIGLDLILLHLYQKDAEDLEYLNDDKHVVFSFEKTPEIYTIYNEDEVAIGYMGVMQIEAKLRGQTIPNSNTEPEKKTDTDNNSKKSTVDYDSTEDGLNSGKSFDDQIITNSLDDLPMTEMASFIEPVPNRYDQTRTVVKACNTCYKFLKEYLNWKVT
;
A
#
# COMPACT_ATOMS: atom_id res chain seq x y z
N MET A 1 36.42 -41.23 67.72
CA MET A 1 35.13 -41.72 67.21
C MET A 1 34.11 -40.62 67.47
N MET A 2 33.57 -40.01 66.42
CA MET A 2 32.62 -38.90 66.57
C MET A 2 31.31 -39.44 67.16
N THR A 3 30.76 -38.80 68.18
CA THR A 3 29.52 -39.30 68.80
C THR A 3 28.33 -39.03 67.87
N HIS A 4 27.30 -39.87 67.94
CA HIS A 4 26.11 -39.74 67.09
C HIS A 4 25.42 -38.38 67.24
N THR A 5 25.59 -37.73 68.40
CA THR A 5 25.11 -36.37 68.70
C THR A 5 25.95 -35.30 68.00
N GLN A 6 27.29 -35.45 68.01
CA GLN A 6 28.21 -34.56 67.28
C GLN A 6 27.99 -34.63 65.77
N LEU A 7 27.74 -35.84 65.23
CA LEU A 7 27.42 -36.02 63.82
C LEU A 7 26.11 -35.34 63.42
N LYS A 8 25.05 -35.47 64.25
CA LYS A 8 23.77 -34.78 64.00
C LYS A 8 23.93 -33.26 64.04
N GLN A 9 24.61 -32.71 65.04
CA GLN A 9 24.87 -31.26 65.09
C GLN A 9 25.62 -30.77 63.86
N LEU A 10 26.66 -31.47 63.44
CA LEU A 10 27.47 -31.08 62.28
C LEU A 10 26.66 -31.14 60.97
N ILE A 11 25.80 -32.16 60.80
CA ILE A 11 24.87 -32.22 59.66
C ILE A 11 23.86 -31.07 59.71
N THR A 12 23.33 -30.74 60.89
CA THR A 12 22.33 -29.66 61.03
C THR A 12 22.96 -28.30 60.72
N GLU A 13 24.18 -28.04 61.21
CA GLU A 13 24.96 -26.84 60.93
C GLU A 13 25.33 -26.74 59.44
N ALA A 14 25.73 -27.85 58.82
CA ALA A 14 26.05 -27.89 57.38
C ALA A 14 24.81 -27.60 56.51
N VAL A 15 23.64 -28.15 56.86
CA VAL A 15 22.38 -27.85 56.16
C VAL A 15 21.98 -26.39 56.34
N LEU A 16 22.16 -25.83 57.54
CA LEU A 16 21.81 -24.44 57.82
C LEU A 16 22.73 -23.46 57.09
N LEU A 17 24.03 -23.75 57.03
CA LEU A 17 25.00 -22.99 56.21
C LEU A 17 24.69 -23.08 54.71
N PHE A 18 24.25 -24.25 54.23
CA PHE A 18 23.83 -24.43 52.84
C PHE A 18 22.57 -23.62 52.52
N ILE A 19 21.57 -23.63 53.40
CA ILE A 19 20.35 -22.82 53.22
C ILE A 19 20.69 -21.32 53.25
N LEU A 20 21.56 -20.89 54.16
CA LEU A 20 21.99 -19.50 54.27
C LEU A 20 22.76 -19.05 53.02
N SER A 21 23.63 -19.89 52.46
CA SER A 21 24.39 -19.57 51.25
C SER A 21 23.48 -19.48 50.03
N VAL A 22 22.52 -20.40 49.89
CA VAL A 22 21.49 -20.34 48.84
C VAL A 22 20.63 -19.08 48.98
N ALA A 23 20.20 -18.73 50.20
CA ALA A 23 19.43 -17.51 50.46
C ALA A 23 20.23 -16.23 50.14
N LEU A 24 21.53 -16.18 50.45
CA LEU A 24 22.42 -15.07 50.09
C LEU A 24 22.64 -14.95 48.59
N VAL A 25 22.81 -16.08 47.89
CA VAL A 25 22.96 -16.08 46.42
C VAL A 25 21.67 -15.64 45.75
N ILE A 26 20.52 -16.17 46.18
CA ILE A 26 19.21 -15.79 45.64
C ILE A 26 18.90 -14.32 45.97
N GLY A 27 19.07 -13.90 47.22
CA GLY A 27 18.86 -12.52 47.65
C GLY A 27 19.79 -11.52 46.95
N GLY A 28 21.06 -11.87 46.81
CA GLY A 28 22.05 -11.09 46.06
C GLY A 28 21.71 -11.02 44.57
N TYR A 29 21.23 -12.12 43.98
CA TYR A 29 20.78 -12.15 42.59
C TYR A 29 19.56 -11.24 42.36
N PHE A 30 18.54 -11.29 43.21
CA PHE A 30 17.36 -10.42 43.12
C PHE A 30 17.71 -8.93 43.28
N ILE A 31 18.48 -8.56 44.31
CA ILE A 31 18.88 -7.17 44.54
C ILE A 31 19.78 -6.65 43.41
N SER A 32 20.71 -7.47 42.91
CA SER A 32 21.61 -7.10 41.81
C SER A 32 20.85 -6.94 40.49
N SER A 33 19.97 -7.88 40.16
CA SER A 33 19.17 -7.86 38.93
C SER A 33 18.16 -6.71 38.90
N GLU A 34 17.51 -6.38 40.02
CA GLU A 34 16.60 -5.23 40.08
C GLU A 34 17.34 -3.90 39.88
N ASN A 35 18.52 -3.75 40.49
CA ASN A 35 19.37 -2.58 40.29
C ASN A 35 19.94 -2.49 38.86
N ALA A 36 20.30 -3.63 38.27
CA ALA A 36 20.72 -3.70 36.87
C ALA A 36 19.56 -3.29 35.94
N ASN A 37 18.36 -3.80 36.18
CA ASN A 37 17.17 -3.44 35.42
C ASN A 37 16.85 -1.95 35.53
N LYS A 38 16.88 -1.35 36.74
CA LYS A 38 16.68 0.10 36.91
C LYS A 38 17.70 0.92 36.14
N ARG A 39 18.98 0.52 36.15
CA ARG A 39 20.02 1.19 35.35
C ARG A 39 19.77 1.06 33.85
N MET A 40 19.37 -0.12 33.38
CA MET A 40 19.05 -0.36 31.97
C MET A 40 17.82 0.44 31.53
N GLN A 41 16.77 0.49 32.35
CA GLN A 41 15.60 1.32 32.09
C GLN A 41 15.99 2.81 32.02
N SER A 42 16.80 3.30 32.97
CA SER A 42 17.29 4.69 32.93
C SER A 42 18.07 5.00 31.66
N LEU A 43 18.87 4.05 31.16
CA LEU A 43 19.57 4.18 29.88
C LEU A 43 18.58 4.22 28.70
N TYR A 44 17.55 3.39 28.71
CA TYR A 44 16.52 3.38 27.67
C TYR A 44 15.74 4.68 27.62
N HIS A 45 15.27 5.20 28.75
CA HIS A 45 14.58 6.50 28.80
C HIS A 45 15.47 7.62 28.24
N SER A 46 16.71 7.72 28.72
CA SER A 46 17.67 8.72 28.23
C SER A 46 17.91 8.65 26.71
N ARG A 47 17.71 7.48 26.10
CA ARG A 47 17.97 7.26 24.67
C ARG A 47 16.70 7.38 23.82
N PHE A 48 15.55 6.94 24.33
CA PHE A 48 14.33 6.73 23.55
C PHE A 48 13.26 7.79 23.80
N ASP A 49 13.32 8.56 24.89
CA ASP A 49 12.33 9.61 25.20
C ASP A 49 12.17 10.64 24.06
N VAL A 50 13.23 10.83 23.26
CA VAL A 50 13.21 11.73 22.08
C VAL A 50 12.32 11.22 20.94
N VAL A 51 12.08 9.90 20.84
CA VAL A 51 11.25 9.30 19.79
C VAL A 51 9.93 8.77 20.33
N MET A 52 9.91 8.22 21.54
CA MET A 52 8.70 7.65 22.14
C MET A 52 8.86 7.59 23.65
N GLU A 53 7.90 8.15 24.38
CA GLU A 53 7.79 8.04 25.83
C GLU A 53 7.06 6.73 26.22
N ALA A 54 7.65 5.97 27.13
CA ALA A 54 7.04 4.77 27.73
C ALA A 54 7.50 4.63 29.19
N ALA A 55 6.73 3.90 30.01
CA ALA A 55 7.10 3.69 31.42
C ALA A 55 8.23 2.67 31.57
N THR A 56 8.28 1.65 30.70
CA THR A 56 9.38 0.69 30.62
C THR A 56 9.62 0.26 29.17
N TYR A 57 10.86 -0.13 28.88
CA TYR A 57 11.25 -0.70 27.59
C TYR A 57 11.83 -2.10 27.77
N GLU A 58 11.44 -3.02 26.90
CA GLU A 58 11.99 -4.36 26.85
C GLU A 58 12.78 -4.55 25.57
N LYS A 59 14.05 -4.96 25.67
CA LYS A 59 14.84 -5.34 24.51
C LYS A 59 14.41 -6.73 24.04
N VAL A 60 13.98 -6.82 22.79
CA VAL A 60 13.57 -8.08 22.18
C VAL A 60 14.80 -8.80 21.64
N ASN A 61 14.96 -10.06 22.04
CA ASN A 61 15.95 -10.97 21.48
C ASN A 61 15.23 -11.95 20.55
N SER A 62 15.30 -11.72 19.24
CA SER A 62 14.70 -12.60 18.23
C SER A 62 15.75 -13.10 17.24
N LYS A 63 15.56 -14.32 16.74
CA LYS A 63 16.38 -14.88 15.64
C LYS A 63 16.19 -14.10 14.34
N ALA A 64 15.04 -13.43 14.15
CA ALA A 64 14.76 -12.59 12.99
C ALA A 64 15.79 -11.45 12.85
N LEU A 65 16.39 -10.99 13.95
CA LEU A 65 17.44 -9.95 13.89
C LEU A 65 18.68 -10.40 13.10
N ASN A 66 18.92 -11.71 12.97
CA ASN A 66 20.05 -12.21 12.19
C ASN A 66 19.88 -11.94 10.68
N SER A 67 18.64 -11.81 10.20
CA SER A 67 18.31 -11.51 8.81
C SER A 67 18.46 -10.00 8.49
N TYR A 68 18.56 -9.14 9.52
CA TYR A 68 18.61 -7.68 9.39
C TYR A 68 19.80 -7.09 10.15
N PRO A 69 21.03 -7.23 9.62
CA PRO A 69 22.24 -6.69 10.26
C PRO A 69 22.21 -5.16 10.43
N GLU A 70 21.34 -4.46 9.70
CA GLU A 70 21.10 -3.03 9.84
C GLU A 70 20.49 -2.68 11.20
N ILE A 71 19.74 -3.59 11.83
CA ILE A 71 19.04 -3.34 13.08
C ILE A 71 19.94 -3.74 14.27
N LYS A 72 20.51 -2.72 14.94
CA LYS A 72 21.36 -2.87 16.13
C LYS A 72 20.56 -3.22 17.38
N GLY A 73 19.28 -2.83 17.44
CA GLY A 73 18.41 -3.15 18.56
C GLY A 73 16.93 -2.95 18.24
N PHE A 74 16.11 -3.82 18.83
CA PHE A 74 14.66 -3.76 18.77
C PHE A 74 14.08 -3.79 20.19
N TYR A 75 13.16 -2.89 20.48
CA TYR A 75 12.60 -2.68 21.81
C TYR A 75 11.09 -2.50 21.73
N ILE A 76 10.37 -2.96 22.76
CA ILE A 76 8.93 -2.72 22.95
C ILE A 76 8.78 -1.79 24.15
N GLY A 77 8.04 -0.70 24.00
CA GLY A 77 7.67 0.18 25.09
C GLY A 77 6.34 -0.23 25.72
N TYR A 78 6.23 -0.11 27.03
CA TYR A 78 5.02 -0.39 27.80
C TYR A 78 4.62 0.80 28.66
N ASP A 79 3.32 1.00 28.84
CA ASP A 79 2.79 1.97 29.80
C ASP A 79 2.94 1.48 31.26
N ALA A 80 2.45 2.29 32.21
CA ALA A 80 2.52 1.97 33.63
C ALA A 80 1.70 0.73 34.02
N ASP A 81 0.71 0.36 33.21
CA ASP A 81 -0.18 -0.78 33.41
C ASP A 81 0.36 -2.07 32.75
N GLY A 82 1.45 -1.95 31.98
CA GLY A 82 2.09 -3.07 31.28
C GLY A 82 1.51 -3.33 29.88
N THR A 83 0.72 -2.41 29.33
CA THR A 83 0.19 -2.50 27.97
C THR A 83 1.26 -2.04 26.97
N PRO A 84 1.50 -2.78 25.87
CA PRO A 84 2.45 -2.34 24.86
C PRO A 84 1.95 -1.07 24.15
N THR A 85 2.82 -0.06 24.06
CA THR A 85 2.49 1.27 23.50
C THR A 85 3.11 1.49 22.12
N GLY A 86 4.18 0.76 21.82
CA GLY A 86 4.87 0.87 20.54
C GLY A 86 6.21 0.16 20.49
N TYR A 87 6.87 0.32 19.36
CA TYR A 87 8.16 -0.27 19.04
C TYR A 87 9.22 0.82 18.92
N VAL A 88 10.46 0.52 19.31
CA VAL A 88 11.63 1.35 19.01
C VAL A 88 12.69 0.49 18.33
N LEU A 89 13.16 0.95 17.18
CA LEU A 89 14.21 0.31 16.40
C LEU A 89 15.41 1.23 16.31
N ASP A 90 16.57 0.67 16.61
CA ASP A 90 17.88 1.29 16.47
C ASP A 90 18.57 0.65 15.28
N LEU A 91 18.80 1.43 14.22
CA LEU A 91 19.28 0.90 12.95
C LEU A 91 20.27 1.82 12.25
N THR A 92 21.05 1.23 11.36
CA THR A 92 22.00 1.92 10.48
C THR A 92 21.78 1.47 9.05
N VAL A 93 21.39 2.41 8.19
CA VAL A 93 21.14 2.16 6.77
C VAL A 93 22.12 2.91 5.89
N LYS A 94 22.43 2.35 4.73
CA LYS A 94 23.27 3.01 3.72
C LYS A 94 22.46 3.95 2.84
N SER A 95 22.94 5.17 2.68
CA SER A 95 22.48 6.14 1.66
C SER A 95 22.79 5.66 0.24
N LEU A 96 22.35 6.42 -0.77
CA LEU A 96 22.63 6.13 -2.18
C LEU A 96 24.13 6.07 -2.49
N TYR A 97 24.93 6.86 -1.79
CA TYR A 97 26.38 6.94 -1.97
C TYR A 97 27.18 6.05 -1.00
N GLY A 98 26.50 5.16 -0.26
CA GLY A 98 27.15 4.20 0.63
C GLY A 98 27.57 4.74 2.00
N GLN A 99 27.20 5.98 2.32
CA GLN A 99 27.38 6.60 3.64
C GLN A 99 26.38 6.05 4.65
N ASP A 100 26.77 5.95 5.92
CA ASP A 100 25.99 5.29 6.96
C ASP A 100 25.11 6.29 7.73
N LEU A 101 23.79 6.10 7.70
CA LEU A 101 22.83 6.85 8.48
C LEU A 101 22.39 6.02 9.69
N SER A 102 22.79 6.44 10.89
CA SER A 102 22.34 5.83 12.15
C SER A 102 21.15 6.60 12.71
N MET A 103 20.06 5.91 13.04
CA MET A 103 18.86 6.56 13.57
C MET A 103 18.05 5.65 14.50
N LEU A 104 17.17 6.30 15.28
CA LEU A 104 16.09 5.68 16.02
C LEU A 104 14.77 5.92 15.27
N VAL A 105 14.01 4.86 15.10
CA VAL A 105 12.64 4.89 14.55
C VAL A 105 11.72 4.31 15.61
N SER A 106 10.67 5.04 15.96
CA SER A 106 9.59 4.52 16.81
C SER A 106 8.27 4.43 16.07
N LEU A 107 7.53 3.38 16.36
CA LEU A 107 6.27 3.03 15.70
C LEU A 107 5.18 2.78 16.74
N ASP A 108 3.94 3.08 16.42
CA ASP A 108 2.81 2.63 17.24
C ASP A 108 2.69 1.10 17.21
N TYR A 109 2.05 0.54 18.24
CA TYR A 109 1.94 -0.90 18.40
C TYR A 109 0.94 -1.54 17.42
N GLU A 110 -0.20 -0.87 17.20
CA GLU A 110 -1.34 -1.44 16.49
C GLU A 110 -1.23 -1.30 14.97
N ASN A 111 -0.87 -0.11 14.48
CA ASN A 111 -0.97 0.22 13.06
C ASN A 111 0.39 0.40 12.39
N THR A 112 1.49 0.21 13.11
CA THR A 112 2.87 0.52 12.69
C THR A 112 3.04 1.94 12.12
N ARG A 113 2.35 2.94 12.68
CA ARG A 113 2.55 4.34 12.27
C ARG A 113 3.78 4.93 12.92
N ILE A 114 4.50 5.77 12.18
CA ILE A 114 5.71 6.42 12.67
C ILE A 114 5.35 7.43 13.78
N LYS A 115 5.82 7.20 15.01
CA LYS A 115 5.60 8.12 16.15
C LYS A 115 6.73 9.12 16.34
N GLY A 116 7.96 8.71 16.04
CA GLY A 116 9.14 9.54 16.28
C GLY A 116 10.36 9.03 15.54
N LEU A 117 11.17 9.98 15.08
CA LEU A 117 12.43 9.74 14.38
C LEU A 117 13.52 10.57 15.04
N SER A 118 14.71 10.02 15.25
CA SER A 118 15.86 10.76 15.77
C SER A 118 17.15 10.27 15.16
N LEU A 119 18.04 11.20 14.81
CA LEU A 119 19.38 10.85 14.34
C LEU A 119 20.26 10.44 15.51
N ASN A 120 21.01 9.35 15.35
CA ASN A 120 22.09 9.00 16.25
C ASN A 120 23.36 9.64 15.68
N LYS A 121 23.82 10.74 16.28
CA LYS A 121 25.07 11.41 15.90
C LYS A 121 26.26 10.52 16.29
N ASN A 122 26.61 9.57 15.42
CA ASN A 122 27.82 8.76 15.54
C ASN A 122 28.97 9.49 14.82
N GLU A 123 30.12 9.60 15.49
CA GLU A 123 31.36 10.14 14.92
C GLU A 123 32.07 9.08 14.07
N GLU A 124 31.40 8.58 13.03
CA GLU A 124 32.02 7.68 12.04
C GLU A 124 32.52 8.49 10.85
N ASP A 125 33.70 8.15 10.32
CA ASP A 125 34.33 8.84 9.18
C ASP A 125 33.47 8.83 7.90
N ASN A 126 32.47 7.93 7.81
CA ASN A 126 31.56 7.76 6.67
C ASN A 126 30.08 8.07 7.01
N ALA A 127 29.83 8.87 8.05
CA ALA A 127 28.47 9.19 8.48
C ALA A 127 27.70 10.04 7.43
N PHE A 128 26.48 9.63 7.11
CA PHE A 128 25.56 10.42 6.29
C PHE A 128 24.97 11.55 7.14
N VAL A 129 25.34 12.79 6.83
CA VAL A 129 24.97 13.95 7.63
C VAL A 129 23.65 14.55 7.14
N ILE A 130 22.68 14.65 8.06
CA ILE A 130 21.44 15.39 7.87
C ILE A 130 21.42 16.49 8.93
N SER A 131 21.17 17.74 8.51
CA SER A 131 21.07 18.87 9.46
C SER A 131 19.81 18.73 10.33
N ASP A 132 19.84 19.27 11.55
CA ASP A 132 18.67 19.19 12.45
C ASP A 132 17.43 19.84 11.80
N SER A 133 17.61 20.94 11.05
CA SER A 133 16.53 21.60 10.30
C SER A 133 15.97 20.77 9.15
N ASP A 134 16.83 20.08 8.38
CA ASP A 134 16.36 19.22 7.29
C ASP A 134 15.64 17.98 7.85
N MET A 135 16.12 17.46 8.98
CA MET A 135 15.49 16.34 9.67
C MET A 135 14.10 16.71 10.18
N ASP A 136 13.91 17.92 10.70
CA ASP A 136 12.58 18.38 11.14
C ASP A 136 11.58 18.50 9.99
N LEU A 137 12.03 18.96 8.80
CA LEU A 137 11.20 18.95 7.58
C LEU A 137 10.83 17.52 7.16
N ILE A 138 11.77 16.58 7.25
CA ILE A 138 11.52 15.16 6.93
C ILE A 138 10.53 14.54 7.93
N LYS A 139 10.66 14.86 9.23
CA LYS A 139 9.72 14.41 10.27
C LYS A 139 8.30 14.88 9.97
N ASP A 140 8.11 16.14 9.61
CA ASP A 140 6.79 16.71 9.31
C ASP A 140 6.03 15.90 8.23
N LYS A 141 6.77 15.35 7.25
CA LYS A 141 6.19 14.51 6.19
C LYS A 141 5.91 13.06 6.62
N LEU A 142 6.67 12.52 7.58
CA LEU A 142 6.67 11.10 7.92
C LEU A 142 5.90 10.75 9.20
N ILE A 143 5.91 11.61 10.22
CA ILE A 143 5.22 11.32 11.48
C ILE A 143 3.71 11.10 11.22
N GLY A 144 3.16 10.04 11.81
CA GLY A 144 1.77 9.61 11.65
C GLY A 144 1.49 8.77 10.38
N LYS A 145 2.44 8.67 9.44
CA LYS A 145 2.31 7.79 8.27
C LYS A 145 2.52 6.33 8.66
N GLN A 146 1.82 5.46 7.95
CA GLN A 146 1.92 4.01 8.15
C GLN A 146 3.04 3.47 7.26
N ILE A 147 3.90 2.61 7.82
CA ILE A 147 4.94 1.93 7.03
C ILE A 147 4.35 0.70 6.32
N PRO A 148 4.87 0.32 5.13
CA PRO A 148 5.99 0.94 4.42
C PRO A 148 5.57 2.18 3.61
N VAL A 149 6.53 3.08 3.41
CA VAL A 149 6.34 4.41 2.81
C VAL A 149 7.03 4.47 1.46
N ALA A 150 6.35 5.03 0.46
CA ALA A 150 6.90 5.34 -0.84
C ALA A 150 6.86 6.85 -1.14
N PHE A 151 7.62 7.26 -2.16
CA PHE A 151 7.49 8.60 -2.69
C PHE A 151 6.30 8.72 -3.62
N VAL A 152 5.56 9.82 -3.49
CA VAL A 152 4.68 10.31 -4.53
C VAL A 152 5.58 10.60 -5.73
N LYS A 153 5.33 9.93 -6.86
CA LYS A 153 5.90 10.35 -8.15
C LYS A 153 5.30 11.71 -8.49
N GLU A 154 5.98 12.79 -8.11
CA GLU A 154 5.72 14.09 -8.71
C GLU A 154 6.37 14.10 -10.09
N GLU A 155 5.54 14.12 -11.14
CA GLU A 155 5.93 14.78 -12.37
C GLU A 155 6.32 16.21 -12.00
N GLN A 156 7.55 16.60 -12.31
CA GLN A 156 8.04 17.94 -12.02
C GLN A 156 7.08 18.99 -12.57
N LYS A 157 6.72 19.95 -11.72
CA LYS A 157 6.44 21.31 -12.17
C LYS A 157 7.71 21.81 -12.87
N THR A 158 7.74 21.77 -14.19
CA THR A 158 8.59 22.67 -14.96
C THR A 158 7.71 23.80 -15.45
N ASP A 159 8.06 25.01 -15.00
CA ASP A 159 7.71 26.22 -15.73
C ASP A 159 8.10 26.05 -17.21
N ASP A 160 7.13 26.32 -18.08
CA ASP A 160 7.21 26.64 -19.50
C ASP A 160 8.17 25.86 -20.43
N ASN A 161 7.50 25.21 -21.41
CA ASN A 161 7.93 24.83 -22.76
C ASN A 161 8.36 23.37 -22.98
N ASN A 162 7.39 22.62 -23.55
CA ASN A 162 7.55 21.48 -24.45
C ASN A 162 7.88 20.11 -23.84
N ASN A 163 6.93 19.55 -23.08
CA ASN A 163 6.63 18.11 -23.15
C ASN A 163 5.11 17.96 -23.23
N GLU A 164 4.61 17.37 -24.32
CA GLU A 164 3.19 17.06 -24.49
C GLU A 164 2.76 16.09 -23.39
N LYS A 165 2.22 16.65 -22.30
CA LYS A 165 1.41 15.91 -21.34
C LYS A 165 0.20 15.40 -22.12
N ILE A 166 0.03 14.09 -22.18
CA ILE A 166 -1.15 13.48 -22.80
C ILE A 166 -2.34 13.82 -21.89
N THR A 167 -2.93 15.00 -22.12
CA THR A 167 -4.23 15.35 -21.55
C THR A 167 -5.28 14.60 -22.34
N VAL A 168 -6.15 13.85 -21.67
CA VAL A 168 -7.35 13.32 -22.32
C VAL A 168 -8.31 14.51 -22.47
N PRO A 169 -8.58 14.99 -23.70
CA PRO A 169 -9.41 16.18 -23.86
C PRO A 169 -10.83 15.94 -23.30
N GLY A 170 -11.34 16.92 -22.55
CA GLY A 170 -12.73 16.92 -22.08
C GLY A 170 -13.00 16.23 -20.74
N LEU A 171 -11.97 15.82 -19.98
CA LEU A 171 -12.18 15.34 -18.61
C LEU A 171 -12.35 16.53 -17.65
N ASN A 172 -13.40 16.48 -16.83
CA ASN A 172 -13.61 17.45 -15.75
C ASN A 172 -12.88 16.98 -14.49
N ASP A 173 -12.32 17.92 -13.74
CA ASP A 173 -11.67 17.63 -12.46
C ASP A 173 -12.69 17.17 -11.41
N GLY A 174 -12.31 16.21 -10.57
CA GLY A 174 -13.19 15.65 -9.55
C GLY A 174 -12.84 14.22 -9.14
N VAL A 175 -13.65 13.66 -8.26
CA VAL A 175 -13.64 12.23 -7.91
C VAL A 175 -14.84 11.58 -8.58
N TYR A 176 -14.55 10.57 -9.39
CA TYR A 176 -15.53 9.80 -10.16
C TYR A 176 -15.53 8.38 -9.64
N TYR A 177 -16.69 7.75 -9.75
CA TYR A 177 -16.92 6.43 -9.20
C TYR A 177 -17.79 5.63 -10.15
N ALA A 178 -17.53 4.34 -10.22
CA ALA A 178 -18.35 3.37 -10.93
C ALA A 178 -18.32 2.04 -10.18
N GLN A 179 -19.43 1.31 -10.16
CA GLN A 179 -19.49 -0.05 -9.61
C GLN A 179 -20.35 -0.94 -10.49
N ARG A 180 -20.02 -2.23 -10.53
CA ARG A 180 -20.87 -3.21 -11.17
C ARG A 180 -22.22 -3.26 -10.48
N LEU A 181 -23.27 -3.47 -11.27
CA LEU A 181 -24.63 -3.56 -10.76
C LEU A 181 -25.00 -4.99 -10.33
N TYR A 182 -24.11 -5.95 -10.52
CA TYR A 182 -24.33 -7.33 -10.10
C TYR A 182 -23.02 -7.91 -9.62
N ASP A 183 -23.10 -8.82 -8.66
CA ASP A 183 -21.94 -9.48 -8.11
C ASP A 183 -21.41 -10.57 -9.04
N ASP A 184 -20.16 -10.95 -8.81
CA ASP A 184 -19.54 -12.09 -9.47
C ASP A 184 -19.92 -13.42 -8.80
N ARG A 185 -19.39 -14.52 -9.34
CA ARG A 185 -19.60 -15.87 -8.80
C ARG A 185 -19.07 -16.06 -7.37
N ASN A 186 -18.18 -15.17 -6.93
CA ASN A 186 -17.58 -15.17 -5.60
C ASN A 186 -18.29 -14.20 -4.64
N ARG A 187 -19.46 -13.66 -5.03
CA ARG A 187 -20.28 -12.75 -4.24
C ARG A 187 -19.67 -11.36 -4.04
N TYR A 188 -18.83 -10.90 -4.97
CA TYR A 188 -18.21 -9.57 -4.93
C TYR A 188 -18.73 -8.62 -6.01
N ILE A 189 -18.89 -7.34 -5.65
CA ILE A 189 -19.24 -6.24 -6.57
C ILE A 189 -18.00 -5.37 -6.79
N ASP A 190 -17.42 -5.43 -7.99
CA ASP A 190 -16.29 -4.58 -8.37
C ASP A 190 -16.68 -3.10 -8.41
N TYR A 191 -15.78 -2.22 -7.95
CA TYR A 191 -15.89 -0.78 -8.10
C TYR A 191 -14.55 -0.15 -8.46
N VAL A 192 -14.62 0.97 -9.18
CA VAL A 192 -13.49 1.84 -9.49
C VAL A 192 -13.78 3.24 -8.95
N GLU A 193 -12.82 3.81 -8.24
CA GLU A 193 -12.81 5.23 -7.86
C GLU A 193 -11.63 5.91 -8.54
N MET A 194 -11.87 7.05 -9.20
CA MET A 194 -10.92 7.73 -10.06
C MET A 194 -10.86 9.23 -9.74
N GLU A 195 -9.69 9.76 -9.43
CA GLU A 195 -9.46 11.20 -9.19
C GLU A 195 -8.82 11.84 -10.42
N ILE A 196 -9.48 12.85 -10.99
CA ILE A 196 -9.00 13.61 -12.15
C ILE A 196 -8.64 15.03 -11.73
N LYS A 197 -7.47 15.49 -12.15
CA LYS A 197 -7.00 16.87 -11.96
C LYS A 197 -6.31 17.39 -13.21
N ASN A 198 -6.64 18.61 -13.61
CA ASN A 198 -6.19 19.24 -14.83
C ASN A 198 -6.35 18.33 -16.06
N GLY A 199 -7.47 17.59 -16.14
CA GLY A 199 -7.76 16.68 -17.26
C GLY A 199 -6.88 15.41 -17.32
N VAL A 200 -6.26 15.02 -16.20
CA VAL A 200 -5.38 13.85 -16.08
C VAL A 200 -5.85 12.98 -14.92
N ILE A 201 -5.86 11.67 -15.10
CA ILE A 201 -6.13 10.69 -14.05
C ILE A 201 -4.94 10.68 -13.08
N THR A 202 -5.18 11.15 -11.86
CA THR A 202 -4.15 11.31 -10.82
C THR A 202 -4.18 10.22 -9.75
N LYS A 203 -5.34 9.59 -9.53
CA LYS A 203 -5.48 8.38 -8.71
C LYS A 203 -6.54 7.47 -9.29
N VAL A 204 -6.36 6.17 -9.11
CA VAL A 204 -7.37 5.17 -9.39
C VAL A 204 -7.27 4.04 -8.37
N LYS A 205 -8.41 3.61 -7.85
CA LYS A 205 -8.57 2.45 -6.96
C LYS A 205 -9.52 1.48 -7.62
N TRP A 206 -9.16 0.20 -7.66
CA TRP A 206 -10.07 -0.90 -8.01
C TRP A 206 -10.14 -1.87 -6.84
N ASP A 207 -11.34 -2.07 -6.33
CA ASP A 207 -11.61 -3.03 -5.27
C ASP A 207 -12.99 -3.67 -5.50
N ALA A 208 -13.41 -4.56 -4.62
CA ALA A 208 -14.75 -5.12 -4.69
C ALA A 208 -15.37 -5.38 -3.32
N PHE A 209 -16.62 -4.94 -3.14
CA PHE A 209 -17.36 -5.17 -1.90
C PHE A 209 -17.90 -6.59 -1.85
N SER A 210 -17.85 -7.22 -0.67
CA SER A 210 -18.56 -8.47 -0.49
C SER A 210 -20.06 -8.23 -0.27
N THR A 211 -20.91 -8.92 -1.02
CA THR A 211 -22.35 -8.95 -0.77
C THR A 211 -22.74 -9.89 0.38
N ASP A 212 -21.78 -10.67 0.88
CA ASP A 212 -21.93 -11.44 2.11
C ASP A 212 -21.40 -10.60 3.28
N LYS A 213 -22.31 -10.22 4.18
CA LYS A 213 -22.00 -9.36 5.34
C LYS A 213 -20.96 -9.98 6.31
N THR A 214 -20.61 -11.25 6.17
CA THR A 214 -19.58 -11.90 6.99
C THR A 214 -18.17 -11.83 6.40
N ASN A 215 -18.04 -11.42 5.13
CA ASN A 215 -16.77 -11.36 4.42
C ASN A 215 -16.26 -9.92 4.33
N GLN A 216 -14.94 -9.80 4.20
CA GLN A 216 -14.26 -8.53 3.95
C GLN A 216 -14.24 -8.20 2.46
N ASP A 217 -13.90 -6.95 2.14
CA ASP A 217 -13.67 -6.53 0.76
C ASP A 217 -12.54 -7.34 0.12
N ARG A 218 -12.60 -7.48 -1.20
CA ARG A 218 -11.78 -8.47 -1.93
C ARG A 218 -10.28 -8.23 -1.74
N SER A 219 -9.84 -6.97 -1.69
CA SER A 219 -8.44 -6.64 -1.40
C SER A 219 -8.01 -7.12 -0.01
N GLU A 220 -8.80 -6.86 1.03
CA GLU A 220 -8.51 -7.25 2.41
C GLU A 220 -8.56 -8.78 2.57
N ALA A 221 -9.60 -9.42 2.01
CA ALA A 221 -9.72 -10.88 1.97
C ALA A 221 -8.53 -11.52 1.23
N SER A 222 -8.05 -10.89 0.15
CA SER A 222 -6.87 -11.35 -0.60
C SER A 222 -5.59 -11.26 0.23
N LEU A 223 -5.34 -10.13 0.88
CA LEU A 223 -4.15 -9.92 1.71
C LEU A 223 -4.10 -10.88 2.92
N LYS A 224 -5.27 -11.25 3.46
CA LYS A 224 -5.38 -12.24 4.55
C LYS A 224 -5.44 -13.69 4.06
N GLY A 225 -5.37 -13.93 2.74
CA GLY A 225 -5.43 -15.26 2.14
C GLY A 225 -6.82 -15.92 2.14
N ALA A 226 -7.86 -15.19 2.51
CA ALA A 226 -9.25 -15.65 2.46
C ALA A 226 -9.83 -15.65 1.02
N TYR A 227 -9.25 -14.84 0.13
CA TYR A 227 -9.54 -14.84 -1.30
C TYR A 227 -8.27 -15.19 -2.10
N VAL A 228 -8.32 -16.26 -2.89
CA VAL A 228 -7.16 -16.77 -3.63
C VAL A 228 -7.46 -16.80 -5.12
N ILE A 229 -6.53 -16.27 -5.92
CA ILE A 229 -6.56 -16.30 -7.38
C ILE A 229 -5.23 -16.85 -7.92
N SER A 230 -5.22 -17.30 -9.17
CA SER A 230 -3.99 -17.73 -9.83
C SER A 230 -3.01 -16.57 -9.96
N GLY A 231 -1.71 -16.83 -9.77
CA GLY A 231 -0.64 -15.84 -9.90
C GLY A 231 -0.38 -15.09 -8.59
N LEU A 232 -0.25 -13.76 -8.68
CA LEU A 232 -0.13 -12.89 -7.51
C LEU A 232 -1.46 -12.84 -6.75
N ASP A 233 -1.46 -12.37 -5.51
CA ASP A 233 -2.70 -12.12 -4.79
C ASP A 233 -3.53 -11.05 -5.52
N TRP A 234 -4.85 -11.10 -5.37
CA TRP A 234 -5.76 -10.23 -6.13
C TRP A 234 -5.53 -8.74 -5.85
N ALA A 235 -5.23 -8.36 -4.61
CA ALA A 235 -4.94 -6.97 -4.25
C ALA A 235 -3.71 -6.44 -5.02
N THR A 236 -2.65 -7.25 -5.11
CA THR A 236 -1.46 -6.94 -5.90
C THR A 236 -1.78 -6.83 -7.40
N GLN A 237 -2.59 -7.74 -7.94
CA GLN A 237 -2.97 -7.68 -9.34
C GLN A 237 -3.81 -6.44 -9.66
N SER A 238 -4.80 -6.11 -8.81
CA SER A 238 -5.63 -4.92 -8.95
C SER A 238 -4.78 -3.63 -8.96
N TYR A 239 -3.84 -3.52 -8.03
CA TYR A 239 -2.92 -2.38 -7.96
C TYR A 239 -2.10 -2.23 -9.26
N ASN A 240 -1.57 -3.33 -9.80
CA ASN A 240 -0.76 -3.28 -11.03
C ASN A 240 -1.57 -2.75 -12.22
N VAL A 241 -2.83 -3.16 -12.36
CA VAL A 241 -3.71 -2.66 -13.42
C VAL A 241 -4.04 -1.18 -13.22
N CYS A 242 -4.35 -0.78 -11.98
CA CYS A 242 -4.55 0.62 -11.61
C CYS A 242 -3.35 1.49 -11.97
N HIS A 243 -2.14 1.06 -11.62
CA HIS A 243 -0.91 1.78 -11.93
C HIS A 243 -0.66 1.86 -13.44
N ALA A 244 -0.91 0.79 -14.18
CA ALA A 244 -0.80 0.81 -15.64
C ALA A 244 -1.76 1.84 -16.27
N LEU A 245 -2.98 1.99 -15.73
CA LEU A 245 -3.91 3.02 -16.17
C LEU A 245 -3.41 4.44 -15.88
N LEU A 246 -2.77 4.66 -14.73
CA LEU A 246 -2.14 5.96 -14.42
C LEU A 246 -1.01 6.31 -15.40
N GLU A 247 -0.27 5.32 -15.90
CA GLU A 247 0.79 5.55 -16.89
C GLU A 247 0.23 5.77 -18.30
N CYS A 248 -0.78 5.00 -18.71
CA CYS A 248 -1.28 5.06 -20.08
C CYS A 248 -2.40 6.10 -20.29
N GLN A 249 -3.06 6.55 -19.21
CA GLN A 249 -4.17 7.53 -19.19
C GLN A 249 -5.38 7.14 -20.04
N ASP A 250 -5.47 5.87 -20.44
CA ASP A 250 -6.49 5.35 -21.36
C ASP A 250 -6.71 3.84 -21.10
N PRO A 251 -7.91 3.40 -20.66
CA PRO A 251 -8.21 2.00 -20.41
C PRO A 251 -7.96 1.09 -21.61
N ASP A 252 -8.18 1.56 -22.84
CA ASP A 252 -7.99 0.75 -24.06
C ASP A 252 -6.52 0.33 -24.25
N ARG A 253 -5.58 1.15 -23.74
CA ARG A 253 -4.13 0.87 -23.81
C ARG A 253 -3.67 -0.24 -22.88
N LEU A 254 -4.54 -0.73 -22.00
CA LEU A 254 -4.29 -1.94 -21.22
C LEU A 254 -4.36 -3.21 -22.11
N ALA A 255 -4.82 -3.07 -23.36
CA ALA A 255 -4.84 -4.10 -24.40
C ALA A 255 -5.43 -5.42 -23.89
N MET A 256 -6.62 -5.32 -23.31
CA MET A 256 -7.37 -6.46 -22.80
C MET A 256 -7.68 -7.46 -23.92
N LYS A 257 -7.36 -8.72 -23.68
CA LYS A 257 -7.64 -9.83 -24.59
C LYS A 257 -9.10 -10.28 -24.47
N SER A 258 -9.56 -11.07 -25.44
CA SER A 258 -10.92 -11.64 -25.43
C SER A 258 -11.19 -12.60 -24.26
N ASP A 259 -10.15 -13.17 -23.66
CA ASP A 259 -10.23 -13.98 -22.45
C ASP A 259 -10.32 -13.15 -21.15
N GLY A 260 -10.24 -11.82 -21.27
CA GLY A 260 -10.31 -10.86 -20.17
C GLY A 260 -8.96 -10.55 -19.51
N THR A 261 -7.86 -11.17 -19.91
CA THR A 261 -6.53 -10.92 -19.34
C THR A 261 -5.73 -9.89 -20.15
N THR A 262 -4.56 -9.48 -19.66
CA THR A 262 -3.62 -8.59 -20.36
C THR A 262 -2.19 -9.11 -20.25
N ASP A 263 -1.42 -8.97 -21.33
CA ASP A 263 0.03 -9.25 -21.32
C ASP A 263 0.86 -7.96 -21.14
N ILE A 264 0.22 -6.78 -21.16
CA ILE A 264 0.87 -5.48 -20.98
C ILE A 264 1.25 -5.27 -19.51
N VAL A 265 0.36 -5.67 -18.60
CA VAL A 265 0.55 -5.49 -17.17
C VAL A 265 1.17 -6.74 -16.55
N LYS A 266 2.47 -6.67 -16.24
CA LYS A 266 3.22 -7.81 -15.69
C LYS A 266 2.62 -8.29 -14.36
N GLY A 267 2.50 -9.61 -14.22
CA GLY A 267 2.02 -10.24 -12.99
C GLY A 267 0.49 -10.22 -12.82
N VAL A 268 -0.25 -9.70 -13.80
CA VAL A 268 -1.71 -9.73 -13.83
C VAL A 268 -2.15 -10.95 -14.62
N THR A 269 -2.86 -11.84 -13.94
CA THR A 269 -3.45 -13.08 -14.44
C THR A 269 -4.96 -13.14 -14.19
N CYS A 270 -5.52 -12.14 -13.51
CA CYS A 270 -6.95 -11.96 -13.29
C CYS A 270 -7.64 -11.39 -14.52
N ASP A 271 -8.95 -11.54 -14.55
CA ASP A 271 -9.82 -10.91 -15.54
C ASP A 271 -9.93 -9.42 -15.23
N ILE A 272 -9.44 -8.57 -16.16
CA ILE A 272 -9.43 -7.11 -16.05
C ILE A 272 -10.66 -6.46 -16.70
N ARG A 273 -11.59 -7.22 -17.30
CA ARG A 273 -12.83 -6.67 -17.88
C ARG A 273 -13.60 -5.78 -16.92
N PRO A 274 -13.88 -6.21 -15.68
CA PRO A 274 -14.56 -5.34 -14.71
C PRO A 274 -13.84 -4.02 -14.49
N PHE A 275 -12.51 -4.03 -14.45
CA PHE A 275 -11.74 -2.82 -14.26
C PHE A 275 -11.84 -1.87 -15.46
N VAL A 276 -11.62 -2.39 -16.67
CA VAL A 276 -11.62 -1.59 -17.90
C VAL A 276 -12.99 -0.94 -18.12
N GLU A 277 -14.07 -1.71 -17.97
CA GLU A 277 -15.44 -1.22 -18.12
C GLU A 277 -15.77 -0.10 -17.12
N LEU A 278 -15.44 -0.30 -15.84
CA LEU A 278 -15.70 0.70 -14.80
C LEU A 278 -14.79 1.93 -14.90
N ALA A 279 -13.56 1.77 -15.36
CA ALA A 279 -12.66 2.89 -15.64
C ALA A 279 -13.17 3.74 -16.82
N MET A 280 -13.72 3.11 -17.86
CA MET A 280 -14.39 3.80 -18.96
C MET A 280 -15.63 4.56 -18.46
N GLU A 281 -16.46 3.95 -17.61
CA GLU A 281 -17.61 4.62 -17.01
C GLU A 281 -17.18 5.83 -16.16
N CYS A 282 -16.09 5.73 -15.38
CA CYS A 282 -15.54 6.87 -14.65
C CYS A 282 -15.11 8.02 -15.59
N ILE A 283 -14.53 7.69 -16.75
CA ILE A 283 -14.14 8.68 -17.76
C ILE A 283 -15.37 9.34 -18.40
N GLU A 284 -16.42 8.58 -18.68
CA GLU A 284 -17.69 9.10 -19.19
C GLU A 284 -18.39 10.00 -18.15
N ASN A 285 -18.44 9.55 -16.90
CA ASN A 285 -18.92 10.31 -15.76
C ASN A 285 -18.14 11.63 -15.61
N SER A 286 -16.80 11.57 -15.79
CA SER A 286 -15.96 12.77 -15.80
C SER A 286 -16.34 13.74 -16.90
N ARG A 287 -16.49 13.29 -18.14
CA ARG A 287 -16.90 14.16 -19.26
C ARG A 287 -18.27 14.80 -19.02
N ALA A 288 -19.18 14.09 -18.36
CA ALA A 288 -20.50 14.58 -18.01
C ALA A 288 -20.53 15.45 -16.73
N GLY A 289 -19.43 15.52 -15.97
CA GLY A 289 -19.41 16.16 -14.65
C GLY A 289 -20.29 15.44 -13.62
N TYR A 290 -20.46 14.12 -13.78
CA TYR A 290 -21.22 13.23 -12.91
C TYR A 290 -20.31 12.65 -11.83
N ASP A 291 -19.98 13.48 -10.84
CA ASP A 291 -19.08 13.13 -9.72
C ASP A 291 -19.64 11.98 -8.84
N LYS A 292 -18.79 11.50 -7.93
CA LYS A 292 -19.11 10.41 -6.99
C LYS A 292 -20.39 10.67 -6.19
N ASP A 293 -20.66 11.90 -5.77
CA ASP A 293 -21.86 12.22 -4.99
C ASP A 293 -23.13 12.04 -5.84
N LYS A 294 -23.12 12.52 -7.09
CA LYS A 294 -24.21 12.27 -8.04
C LYS A 294 -24.36 10.78 -8.33
N TYR A 295 -23.26 10.05 -8.43
CA TYR A 295 -23.30 8.61 -8.64
C TYR A 295 -24.05 7.88 -7.52
N MET A 296 -23.79 8.21 -6.25
CA MET A 296 -24.50 7.62 -5.12
C MET A 296 -25.99 7.95 -5.15
N ILE A 297 -26.35 9.20 -5.47
CA ILE A 297 -27.75 9.62 -5.67
C ILE A 297 -28.41 8.79 -6.79
N GLY A 298 -27.69 8.53 -7.88
CA GLY A 298 -28.15 7.68 -8.97
C GLY A 298 -28.48 6.26 -8.53
N LEU A 299 -27.60 5.64 -7.73
CA LEU A 299 -27.87 4.31 -7.15
C LEU A 299 -29.09 4.31 -6.23
N ASP A 300 -29.24 5.32 -5.37
CA ASP A 300 -30.42 5.46 -4.51
C ASP A 300 -31.71 5.62 -5.33
N LEU A 301 -31.68 6.37 -6.44
CA LEU A 301 -32.83 6.50 -7.33
C LEU A 301 -33.23 5.18 -7.97
N ILE A 302 -32.25 4.34 -8.32
CA ILE A 302 -32.51 2.99 -8.83
C ILE A 302 -33.18 2.13 -7.75
N LEU A 303 -32.68 2.16 -6.51
CA LEU A 303 -33.28 1.43 -5.39
C LEU A 303 -34.68 1.93 -5.05
N LEU A 304 -34.89 3.25 -5.03
CA LEU A 304 -36.20 3.87 -4.84
C LEU A 304 -37.18 3.44 -5.93
N HIS A 305 -36.73 3.34 -7.18
CA HIS A 305 -37.55 2.85 -8.28
C HIS A 305 -37.97 1.39 -8.10
N LEU A 306 -37.05 0.52 -7.69
CA LEU A 306 -37.28 -0.92 -7.55
C LEU A 306 -38.02 -1.31 -6.27
N TYR A 307 -37.72 -0.64 -5.15
CA TYR A 307 -38.13 -1.05 -3.80
C TYR A 307 -38.89 0.03 -3.02
N GLN A 308 -39.05 1.23 -3.57
CA GLN A 308 -39.67 2.39 -2.90
C GLN A 308 -38.95 2.81 -1.61
N LYS A 309 -37.66 2.45 -1.49
CA LYS A 309 -36.77 2.73 -0.36
C LYS A 309 -35.36 3.03 -0.89
N ASP A 310 -34.62 3.86 -0.18
CA ASP A 310 -33.22 4.17 -0.49
C ASP A 310 -32.27 3.11 0.10
N ALA A 311 -30.96 3.25 -0.15
CA ALA A 311 -29.96 2.30 0.34
C ALA A 311 -29.85 2.27 1.87
N GLU A 312 -30.11 3.38 2.56
CA GLU A 312 -30.04 3.49 4.01
C GLU A 312 -31.20 2.70 4.65
N ASP A 313 -32.44 2.93 4.18
CA ASP A 313 -33.65 2.23 4.62
C ASP A 313 -33.62 0.72 4.34
N LEU A 314 -32.82 0.30 3.37
CA LEU A 314 -32.62 -1.11 2.99
C LEU A 314 -31.40 -1.76 3.69
N GLU A 315 -30.63 -1.00 4.47
CA GLU A 315 -29.40 -1.46 5.13
C GLU A 315 -28.38 -2.05 4.13
N TYR A 316 -28.25 -1.39 2.98
CA TYR A 316 -27.28 -1.72 1.92
C TYR A 316 -26.08 -0.79 1.87
N LEU A 317 -25.93 0.14 2.82
CA LEU A 317 -24.74 0.95 2.95
C LEU A 317 -23.67 0.23 3.78
N ASN A 318 -22.41 0.29 3.34
CA ASN A 318 -21.26 -0.07 4.17
C ASN A 318 -20.82 1.12 5.07
N ASP A 319 -19.77 0.92 5.88
CA ASP A 319 -19.24 1.95 6.79
C ASP A 319 -18.77 3.22 6.06
N ASP A 320 -18.34 3.09 4.80
CA ASP A 320 -17.92 4.19 3.92
C ASP A 320 -19.07 4.82 3.11
N LYS A 321 -20.32 4.41 3.39
CA LYS A 321 -21.56 4.84 2.71
C LYS A 321 -21.62 4.49 1.21
N HIS A 322 -20.92 3.45 0.79
CA HIS A 322 -21.13 2.84 -0.53
C HIS A 322 -22.31 1.89 -0.51
N VAL A 323 -23.05 1.84 -1.62
CA VAL A 323 -24.17 0.93 -1.80
C VAL A 323 -23.64 -0.47 -2.19
N VAL A 324 -23.80 -1.43 -1.30
CA VAL A 324 -23.45 -2.84 -1.49
C VAL A 324 -24.72 -3.63 -1.77
N PHE A 325 -25.18 -3.59 -3.03
CA PHE A 325 -26.38 -4.29 -3.47
C PHE A 325 -26.22 -4.87 -4.88
N SER A 326 -26.62 -6.13 -5.04
CA SER A 326 -26.60 -6.81 -6.35
C SER A 326 -27.99 -6.75 -7.00
N PHE A 327 -28.06 -6.09 -8.14
CA PHE A 327 -29.22 -6.00 -9.03
C PHE A 327 -29.35 -7.21 -9.98
N GLU A 328 -28.64 -8.32 -9.74
CA GLU A 328 -28.68 -9.54 -10.59
C GLU A 328 -30.11 -10.05 -10.87
N LYS A 329 -31.04 -9.80 -9.94
CA LYS A 329 -32.45 -10.21 -10.06
C LYS A 329 -33.32 -9.28 -10.93
N THR A 330 -32.78 -8.15 -11.35
CA THR A 330 -33.46 -7.13 -12.17
C THR A 330 -32.56 -6.68 -13.32
N PRO A 331 -32.09 -7.60 -14.19
CA PRO A 331 -31.15 -7.27 -15.26
C PRO A 331 -31.71 -6.28 -16.29
N GLU A 332 -33.04 -6.22 -16.44
CA GLU A 332 -33.75 -5.33 -17.36
C GLU A 332 -33.50 -3.83 -17.11
N ILE A 333 -33.09 -3.46 -15.89
CA ILE A 333 -32.85 -2.05 -15.55
C ILE A 333 -31.52 -1.55 -16.13
N TYR A 334 -30.54 -2.44 -16.29
CA TYR A 334 -29.18 -2.07 -16.72
C TYR A 334 -28.72 -2.79 -18.00
N THR A 335 -29.47 -3.73 -18.55
CA THR A 335 -29.10 -4.42 -19.80
C THR A 335 -29.61 -3.67 -21.03
N ILE A 336 -28.76 -3.53 -22.04
CA ILE A 336 -29.11 -2.99 -23.36
C ILE A 336 -29.44 -4.17 -24.27
N TYR A 337 -30.64 -4.15 -24.84
CA TYR A 337 -31.11 -5.15 -25.80
C TYR A 337 -31.21 -4.54 -27.20
N ASN A 338 -30.87 -5.31 -28.23
CA ASN A 338 -31.14 -4.95 -29.62
C ASN A 338 -32.61 -5.24 -30.00
N GLU A 339 -32.98 -4.96 -31.25
CA GLU A 339 -34.34 -5.22 -31.77
C GLU A 339 -34.77 -6.70 -31.71
N ASP A 340 -33.80 -7.62 -31.66
CA ASP A 340 -34.01 -9.07 -31.55
C ASP A 340 -34.03 -9.59 -30.11
N GLU A 341 -34.14 -8.70 -29.11
CA GLU A 341 -34.10 -9.01 -27.66
C GLU A 341 -32.79 -9.70 -27.20
N VAL A 342 -31.70 -9.51 -27.94
CA VAL A 342 -30.37 -10.00 -27.57
C VAL A 342 -29.65 -8.93 -26.74
N ALA A 343 -29.09 -9.33 -25.60
CA ALA A 343 -28.27 -8.44 -24.77
C ALA A 343 -26.97 -8.08 -25.51
N ILE A 344 -26.74 -6.79 -25.73
CA ILE A 344 -25.59 -6.24 -26.46
C ILE A 344 -24.66 -5.38 -25.59
N GLY A 345 -25.04 -5.11 -24.35
CA GLY A 345 -24.22 -4.33 -23.41
C GLY A 345 -24.94 -4.02 -22.11
N TYR A 346 -24.29 -3.21 -21.29
CA TYR A 346 -24.81 -2.73 -20.00
C TYR A 346 -24.79 -1.20 -19.96
N MET A 347 -25.76 -0.62 -19.26
CA MET A 347 -25.84 0.81 -18.98
C MET A 347 -25.12 1.14 -17.67
N GLY A 348 -24.39 2.25 -17.66
CA GLY A 348 -23.89 2.87 -16.43
C GLY A 348 -24.99 3.55 -15.62
N VAL A 349 -24.72 3.88 -14.36
CA VAL A 349 -25.73 4.43 -13.44
C VAL A 349 -26.33 5.75 -13.95
N MET A 350 -25.49 6.63 -14.52
CA MET A 350 -25.95 7.89 -15.12
C MET A 350 -26.98 7.67 -16.23
N GLN A 351 -26.77 6.65 -17.08
CA GLN A 351 -27.68 6.32 -18.18
C GLN A 351 -29.00 5.73 -17.67
N ILE A 352 -28.93 4.90 -16.63
CA ILE A 352 -30.11 4.35 -15.97
C ILE A 352 -30.93 5.49 -15.34
N GLU A 353 -30.28 6.42 -14.63
CA GLU A 353 -30.95 7.58 -14.05
C GLU A 353 -31.66 8.41 -15.13
N ALA A 354 -30.98 8.72 -16.24
CA ALA A 354 -31.56 9.47 -17.36
C ALA A 354 -32.79 8.75 -17.94
N LYS A 355 -32.73 7.41 -18.10
CA LYS A 355 -33.84 6.57 -18.57
C LYS A 355 -35.01 6.62 -17.59
N LEU A 356 -34.77 6.50 -16.28
CA LEU A 356 -35.80 6.57 -15.25
C LEU A 356 -36.48 7.95 -15.18
N ARG A 357 -35.74 9.03 -15.49
CA ARG A 357 -36.26 10.41 -15.55
C ARG A 357 -36.94 10.77 -16.88
N GLY A 358 -36.96 9.87 -17.87
CA GLY A 358 -37.54 10.12 -19.19
C GLY A 358 -36.73 11.10 -20.06
N GLN A 359 -35.42 11.24 -19.81
CA GLN A 359 -34.52 12.05 -20.62
C GLN A 359 -33.95 11.23 -21.79
N THR A 360 -33.73 11.86 -22.95
CA THR A 360 -33.18 11.20 -24.15
C THR A 360 -31.67 11.05 -24.00
N ILE A 361 -31.17 9.81 -24.14
CA ILE A 361 -29.75 9.46 -24.01
C ILE A 361 -28.99 9.90 -25.28
N PRO A 362 -27.82 10.57 -25.20
CA PRO A 362 -26.92 10.66 -26.34
C PRO A 362 -26.25 9.31 -26.55
N ASN A 363 -26.48 8.67 -27.70
CA ASN A 363 -25.81 7.42 -28.05
C ASN A 363 -24.27 7.61 -28.11
N SER A 364 -23.52 6.92 -27.24
CA SER A 364 -22.13 6.56 -27.51
C SER A 364 -22.13 5.33 -28.44
N ASN A 365 -22.26 5.56 -29.74
CA ASN A 365 -22.06 4.50 -30.73
C ASN A 365 -20.57 4.14 -30.80
N THR A 366 -20.18 3.01 -30.22
CA THR A 366 -19.02 2.24 -30.67
C THR A 366 -19.52 1.17 -31.65
N GLU A 367 -19.62 1.52 -32.93
CA GLU A 367 -19.61 0.52 -34.01
C GLU A 367 -18.17 0.38 -34.52
N PRO A 368 -17.64 -0.85 -34.69
CA PRO A 368 -16.33 -1.05 -35.28
C PRO A 368 -16.37 -0.68 -36.77
N GLU A 369 -15.59 0.32 -37.18
CA GLU A 369 -15.37 0.61 -38.59
C GLU A 369 -14.81 -0.64 -39.30
N LYS A 370 -15.66 -1.27 -40.12
CA LYS A 370 -15.23 -2.07 -41.26
C LYS A 370 -14.44 -1.18 -42.21
N LYS A 371 -13.12 -1.32 -42.23
CA LYS A 371 -12.32 -0.88 -43.39
C LYS A 371 -12.41 -1.96 -44.46
N THR A 372 -13.25 -1.66 -45.44
CA THR A 372 -13.35 -2.32 -46.74
C THR A 372 -12.04 -2.22 -47.49
N ASP A 373 -11.65 -3.34 -48.09
CA ASP A 373 -10.59 -3.43 -49.10
C ASP A 373 -10.72 -2.36 -50.17
N THR A 374 -9.62 -1.69 -50.50
CA THR A 374 -9.40 -1.24 -51.88
C THR A 374 -7.91 -1.30 -52.20
N ASP A 375 -7.62 -2.09 -53.23
CA ASP A 375 -6.40 -2.21 -54.01
C ASP A 375 -5.46 -1.00 -53.96
N ASN A 376 -4.16 -1.27 -53.79
CA ASN A 376 -3.18 -0.67 -54.69
C ASN A 376 -1.93 -1.54 -54.86
N ASN A 377 -1.75 -1.94 -56.11
CA ASN A 377 -0.64 -2.71 -56.64
C ASN A 377 0.56 -1.80 -56.94
N SER A 378 1.76 -2.30 -56.64
CA SER A 378 3.06 -1.97 -57.23
C SER A 378 3.71 -0.59 -56.96
N LYS A 379 4.80 -0.58 -56.19
CA LYS A 379 6.17 -0.43 -56.73
C LYS A 379 7.25 -0.53 -55.65
N LYS A 380 7.86 -1.72 -55.63
CA LYS A 380 9.27 -2.06 -55.48
C LYS A 380 10.27 -0.88 -55.41
N SER A 381 11.03 -0.81 -54.31
CA SER A 381 12.48 -0.55 -54.33
C SER A 381 13.16 -1.15 -53.09
N THR A 382 13.77 -2.31 -53.31
CA THR A 382 14.80 -2.96 -52.49
C THR A 382 16.05 -2.11 -52.37
N VAL A 383 16.65 -2.03 -51.16
CA VAL A 383 18.11 -2.11 -50.96
C VAL A 383 18.36 -2.92 -49.68
N ASP A 384 19.39 -3.75 -49.74
CA ASP A 384 19.73 -4.89 -48.91
C ASP A 384 21.07 -4.62 -48.19
N TYR A 385 21.29 -5.27 -47.03
CA TYR A 385 22.53 -5.49 -46.23
C TYR A 385 23.45 -4.29 -45.86
N ASP A 386 23.85 -4.17 -44.59
CA ASP A 386 25.01 -4.90 -44.02
C ASP A 386 25.33 -4.38 -42.60
N SER A 387 25.84 -5.27 -41.75
CA SER A 387 26.32 -5.00 -40.40
C SER A 387 27.68 -4.29 -40.45
N THR A 388 27.93 -3.39 -39.50
CA THR A 388 29.29 -3.16 -38.98
C THR A 388 29.22 -2.63 -37.55
N GLU A 389 30.03 -3.27 -36.73
CA GLU A 389 30.37 -2.97 -35.34
C GLU A 389 31.44 -1.85 -35.28
N ASP A 390 31.62 -1.30 -34.07
CA ASP A 390 32.68 -0.41 -33.56
C ASP A 390 32.50 1.14 -33.56
N GLY A 391 32.45 1.70 -32.34
CA GLY A 391 33.50 2.64 -31.93
C GLY A 391 33.14 4.02 -31.34
N LEU A 392 32.84 4.06 -30.03
CA LEU A 392 33.23 5.07 -29.01
C LEU A 392 32.72 6.54 -29.02
N ASN A 393 31.83 6.79 -28.03
CA ASN A 393 31.71 7.90 -27.06
C ASN A 393 31.99 9.37 -27.44
N SER A 394 30.99 10.21 -27.20
CA SER A 394 31.19 11.47 -26.47
C SER A 394 30.05 11.66 -25.46
N GLY A 395 30.42 11.88 -24.20
CA GLY A 395 29.60 11.59 -23.03
C GLY A 395 28.39 12.50 -22.80
N LYS A 396 27.45 11.94 -22.06
CA LYS A 396 26.49 12.59 -21.15
C LYS A 396 26.01 11.53 -20.14
N SER A 397 25.72 12.02 -18.93
CA SER A 397 25.60 11.33 -17.64
C SER A 397 24.93 9.95 -17.60
N PHE A 398 25.49 9.12 -16.71
CA PHE A 398 24.89 7.96 -16.08
C PHE A 398 23.68 8.36 -15.21
N ASP A 399 22.51 8.67 -15.79
CA ASP A 399 21.29 8.90 -14.99
C ASP A 399 19.99 8.40 -15.65
N ASP A 400 20.06 7.37 -16.52
CA ASP A 400 18.85 6.78 -17.12
C ASP A 400 18.82 5.26 -17.02
N GLN A 401 19.07 4.74 -15.81
CA GLN A 401 18.61 3.42 -15.41
C GLN A 401 18.09 3.50 -13.98
N ILE A 402 16.80 3.25 -13.76
CA ILE A 402 16.27 1.95 -13.31
C ILE A 402 14.73 2.02 -13.33
N ILE A 403 14.13 1.02 -13.99
CA ILE A 403 12.75 0.59 -13.80
C ILE A 403 12.66 -0.03 -12.40
N THR A 404 12.10 0.63 -11.38
CA THR A 404 11.87 -0.03 -10.07
C THR A 404 10.38 -0.28 -9.88
N ASN A 405 9.94 -1.53 -10.06
CA ASN A 405 8.60 -2.02 -9.66
C ASN A 405 8.48 -2.18 -8.12
N SER A 406 9.48 -1.67 -7.38
CA SER A 406 9.66 -1.81 -5.95
C SER A 406 10.47 -0.63 -5.41
N LEU A 407 10.31 -0.32 -4.13
CA LEU A 407 11.16 0.62 -3.40
C LEU A 407 11.73 -0.14 -2.21
N ASP A 408 13.05 -0.14 -2.08
CA ASP A 408 13.74 -0.89 -1.02
C ASP A 408 13.36 -2.38 -1.01
N ASP A 409 13.31 -3.01 -2.18
CA ASP A 409 12.92 -4.42 -2.37
C ASP A 409 11.49 -4.77 -1.91
N LEU A 410 10.68 -3.76 -1.59
CA LEU A 410 9.26 -3.92 -1.32
C LEU A 410 8.48 -3.56 -2.58
N PRO A 411 7.57 -4.42 -3.05
CA PRO A 411 6.72 -4.07 -4.17
C PRO A 411 5.88 -2.84 -3.80
N MET A 412 5.56 -2.00 -4.77
CA MET A 412 4.70 -0.84 -4.54
C MET A 412 3.32 -1.22 -3.96
N THR A 413 2.88 -2.46 -4.18
CA THR A 413 1.62 -3.03 -3.68
C THR A 413 1.59 -3.21 -2.17
N GLU A 414 2.76 -3.30 -1.53
CA GLU A 414 2.87 -3.37 -0.08
C GLU A 414 2.93 -1.98 0.58
N MET A 415 2.99 -0.89 -0.19
CA MET A 415 3.13 0.47 0.32
C MET A 415 1.86 0.97 1.00
N ALA A 416 1.96 1.31 2.28
CA ALA A 416 0.83 1.78 3.09
C ALA A 416 0.70 3.31 3.10
N SER A 417 1.74 4.07 2.72
CA SER A 417 1.70 5.53 2.67
C SER A 417 2.59 6.10 1.57
N PHE A 418 2.16 7.24 1.02
CA PHE A 418 2.91 7.99 0.00
C PHE A 418 3.22 9.40 0.50
N ILE A 419 4.46 9.84 0.31
CA ILE A 419 4.91 11.19 0.71
C ILE A 419 5.62 11.89 -0.44
N GLU A 420 5.49 13.21 -0.54
CA GLU A 420 6.37 14.01 -1.38
C GLU A 420 7.74 14.16 -0.70
N PRO A 421 8.86 13.99 -1.43
CA PRO A 421 10.18 14.21 -0.86
C PRO A 421 10.36 15.69 -0.46
N VAL A 422 11.17 15.95 0.56
CA VAL A 422 11.48 17.32 0.95
C VAL A 422 12.24 18.02 -0.21
N PRO A 423 11.80 19.21 -0.67
CA PRO A 423 12.44 19.90 -1.79
C PRO A 423 13.94 20.09 -1.59
N ASN A 424 14.74 19.82 -2.63
CA ASN A 424 16.20 19.86 -2.60
C ASN A 424 16.88 18.95 -1.55
N ARG A 425 16.14 17.97 -0.99
CA ARG A 425 16.62 17.02 0.03
C ARG A 425 16.16 15.59 -0.27
N TYR A 426 16.15 15.23 -1.55
CA TYR A 426 15.66 13.93 -2.01
C TYR A 426 16.46 12.77 -1.41
N ASP A 427 17.79 12.81 -1.48
CA ASP A 427 18.66 11.73 -0.96
C ASP A 427 18.51 11.55 0.56
N GLN A 428 18.41 12.66 1.31
CA GLN A 428 18.16 12.62 2.74
C GLN A 428 16.80 11.99 3.05
N THR A 429 15.75 12.47 2.38
CA THR A 429 14.39 11.93 2.57
C THR A 429 14.35 10.45 2.20
N ARG A 430 15.01 10.05 1.10
CA ARG A 430 15.05 8.67 0.60
C ARG A 430 15.75 7.74 1.58
N THR A 431 16.85 8.18 2.15
CA THR A 431 17.62 7.39 3.12
C THR A 431 16.82 7.18 4.41
N VAL A 432 16.07 8.19 4.86
CA VAL A 432 15.16 8.07 6.01
C VAL A 432 13.96 7.16 5.72
N VAL A 433 13.36 7.26 4.53
CA VAL A 433 12.29 6.35 4.08
C VAL A 433 12.78 4.91 4.04
N LYS A 434 13.98 4.67 3.50
CA LYS A 434 14.63 3.35 3.48
C LYS A 434 14.78 2.78 4.89
N ALA A 435 15.16 3.59 5.87
CA ALA A 435 15.22 3.15 7.27
C ALA A 435 13.84 2.70 7.79
N CYS A 436 12.79 3.48 7.53
CA CYS A 436 11.42 3.13 7.93
C CYS A 436 10.94 1.84 7.25
N ASN A 437 11.23 1.66 5.96
CA ASN A 437 10.88 0.46 5.19
C ASN A 437 11.65 -0.78 5.66
N THR A 438 12.90 -0.63 6.10
CA THR A 438 13.65 -1.71 6.76
C THR A 438 12.98 -2.13 8.07
N CYS A 439 12.45 -1.19 8.87
CA CYS A 439 11.68 -1.53 10.07
C CYS A 439 10.44 -2.37 9.74
N TYR A 440 9.72 -2.03 8.66
CA TYR A 440 8.56 -2.81 8.20
C TYR A 440 8.94 -4.25 7.84
N LYS A 441 9.99 -4.43 7.02
CA LYS A 441 10.47 -5.77 6.62
C LYS A 441 10.79 -6.64 7.83
N PHE A 442 11.53 -6.08 8.79
CA PHE A 442 11.84 -6.77 10.03
C PHE A 442 10.60 -7.11 10.87
N LEU A 443 9.68 -6.16 11.06
CA LEU A 443 8.47 -6.41 11.85
C LEU A 443 7.59 -7.49 11.23
N LYS A 444 7.45 -7.52 9.90
CA LYS A 444 6.73 -8.57 9.17
C LYS A 444 7.32 -9.96 9.50
N GLU A 445 8.64 -10.11 9.45
CA GLU A 445 9.32 -11.37 9.78
C GLU A 445 9.21 -11.71 11.28
N TYR A 446 9.39 -10.73 12.15
CA TYR A 446 9.29 -10.90 13.61
C TYR A 446 7.88 -11.35 14.04
N LEU A 447 6.83 -10.71 13.52
CA LEU A 447 5.44 -11.04 13.85
C LEU A 447 5.07 -12.42 13.32
N ASN A 448 5.48 -12.77 12.11
CA ASN A 448 5.31 -14.13 11.57
C ASN A 448 5.99 -15.18 12.46
N TRP A 449 7.21 -14.88 12.93
CA TRP A 449 7.93 -15.75 13.86
C TRP A 449 7.22 -15.89 15.20
N LYS A 450 6.59 -14.84 15.74
CA LYS A 450 5.87 -14.88 17.03
C LYS A 450 4.60 -15.75 16.97
N VAL A 451 3.97 -15.87 15.80
CA VAL A 451 2.75 -16.66 15.58
C VAL A 451 3.07 -18.15 15.34
N THR A 452 4.33 -18.48 15.04
CA THR A 452 4.83 -19.85 14.81
C THR A 452 5.44 -20.44 16.07
#